data_AF-A0A351K0L4-F1
#
_entry.id   AF-A0A351K0L4-F1
#
_cell.length_a   1.000
_cell.length_b   1.000
_cell.length_c   1.000
_cell.angle_alpha   90.00
_cell.angle_beta   90.00
_cell.angle_gamma   90.00
#
_symmetry.space_group_name_H-M   'P 1'
#
loop_
_entity.id
_entity.type
_entity.pdbx_description
1 polymer ?
#
loop_
_entity_poly.entity_id
_entity_poly.type
_entity_poly.pdbx_seq_one_letter_code
_entity_poly.pdbx_strand_id
1 'polypeptide(L)' 'MPANLTPQYFEAEKRYRSAETPDERIAALQEMLAVMP' A
#
# COMPACT_ATOMS: atom_id res chain seq x y z
N MET A 1 -8.61 13.59 -10.32
CA MET A 1 -8.16 14.42 -9.18
C MET A 1 -6.84 13.85 -8.70
N PRO A 2 -5.85 14.66 -8.29
CA PRO A 2 -4.67 14.10 -7.63
C PRO A 2 -5.15 13.42 -6.35
N ALA A 3 -4.95 12.11 -6.23
CA ALA A 3 -5.15 11.45 -4.96
C ALA A 3 -4.11 12.05 -4.01
N ASN A 4 -4.54 12.72 -2.94
CA ASN A 4 -3.65 13.14 -1.87
C ASN A 4 -3.27 11.89 -1.07
N LEU A 5 -2.42 11.06 -1.68
CA LEU A 5 -1.93 9.83 -1.09
C LEU A 5 -1.09 10.21 0.13
N THR A 6 -1.42 9.61 1.27
CA THR A 6 -0.70 9.84 2.52
C THR A 6 0.71 9.23 2.43
N PRO A 7 1.68 9.70 3.24
CA PRO A 7 2.98 9.04 3.36
C PRO A 7 2.88 7.53 3.65
N GLN A 8 1.83 7.12 4.37
CA GLN A 8 1.56 5.72 4.70
C GLN A 8 1.23 4.89 3.45
N TYR A 9 0.52 5.46 2.48
CA TYR A 9 0.25 4.79 1.20
C TYR A 9 1.57 4.47 0.48
N PHE A 10 2.50 5.42 0.41
CA PHE A 10 3.78 5.21 -0.28
C PHE A 10 4.66 4.15 0.41
N GLU A 11 4.63 4.07 1.73
CA GLU A 11 5.33 3.02 2.47
C GLU A 11 4.69 1.64 2.25
N ALA A 12 3.36 1.54 2.26
CA ALA A 12 2.65 0.33 1.87
C ALA A 12 2.96 -0.05 0.41
N GLU A 13 3.12 0.92 -0.48
CA GLU A 13 3.47 0.67 -1.89
C GLU A 13 4.88 0.14 -2.08
N LYS A 14 5.85 0.65 -1.32
CA LYS A 14 7.19 0.06 -1.29
C LYS A 14 7.13 -1.39 -0.81
N ARG A 15 6.40 -1.68 0.27
CA ARG A 15 6.22 -3.06 0.76
C ARG A 15 5.58 -3.96 -0.29
N TYR A 16 4.52 -3.50 -0.95
CA TYR A 16 3.86 -4.25 -2.02
C TYR A 16 4.80 -4.58 -3.18
N ARG A 17 5.64 -3.62 -3.59
CA ARG A 17 6.61 -3.82 -4.68
C ARG A 17 7.75 -4.77 -4.27
N SER A 18 8.15 -4.75 -3.00
CA SER A 18 9.21 -5.62 -2.45
C SER A 18 8.73 -6.99 -1.97
N ALA A 19 7.43 -7.22 -1.89
CA ALA A 19 6.85 -8.47 -1.42
C ALA A 19 7.15 -9.64 -2.38
N GLU A 20 7.65 -10.74 -1.82
CA GLU A 20 8.00 -11.97 -2.55
C GLU A 20 6.84 -12.97 -2.53
N THR A 21 5.95 -12.84 -1.54
CA THR A 21 4.82 -13.75 -1.37
C THR A 21 3.47 -13.06 -1.66
N PRO A 22 2.46 -13.84 -2.09
CA PRO A 22 1.10 -13.33 -2.23
C PRO A 22 0.54 -12.74 -0.93
N ASP A 23 0.85 -13.33 0.22
CA ASP A 23 0.33 -12.88 1.52
C ASP A 23 0.88 -11.51 1.91
N GLU A 24 2.19 -11.26 1.71
CA GLU A 24 2.79 -9.94 1.90
C GLU A 24 2.20 -8.89 0.97
N ARG A 25 1.91 -9.27 -0.28
CA ARG A 25 1.23 -8.39 -1.23
C ARG A 25 -0.19 -8.04 -0.78
N ILE A 26 -0.94 -9.02 -0.26
CA ILE A 26 -2.30 -8.80 0.25
C ILE A 26 -2.26 -7.87 1.46
N ALA A 27 -1.34 -8.07 2.40
CA ALA A 27 -1.19 -7.20 3.57
C ALA A 27 -0.89 -5.75 3.16
N ALA A 28 0.07 -5.55 2.25
CA ALA A 28 0.41 -4.22 1.76
C ALA A 28 -0.75 -3.53 1.00
N LEU A 29 -1.55 -4.30 0.24
CA LEU A 29 -2.75 -3.78 -0.40
C LEU A 29 -3.83 -3.39 0.62
N GLN A 30 -4.03 -4.17 1.67
CA GLN A 30 -4.99 -3.83 2.74
C GLN A 30 -4.59 -2.53 3.43
N GLU A 31 -3.29 -2.32 3.69
CA GLU A 31 -2.77 -1.07 4.24
C GLU A 31 -3.03 0.12 3.32
N MET A 32 -2.82 -0.02 2.00
CA MET A 32 -3.14 1.03 1.03
C MET A 32 -4.62 1.39 1.02
N LEU A 33 -5.49 0.37 1.04
CA LEU A 33 -6.94 0.55 1.01
C LEU A 33 -7.44 1.25 2.28
N ALA A 34 -6.84 0.95 3.44
CA ALA A 34 -7.22 1.54 4.71
C ALA A 34 -6.89 3.04 4.84
N VAL A 35 -5.92 3.54 4.05
CA VAL A 35 -5.46 4.94 4.10
C VAL A 35 -6.02 5.80 2.96
N MET A 36 -6.77 5.21 2.03
CA MET A 36 -7.49 5.99 1.02
C MET A 36 -8.70 6.69 1.66
N PRO A 37 -8.95 7.97 1.31
CA PRO A 37 -10.11 8.72 1.79
C PRO A 37 -11.44 8.22 1.21
#